data_AF-A0A950A9F2-F1
#
_entry.id   AF-A0A950A9F2-F1
#
_cell.length_a   1.000
_cell.length_b   1.000
_cell.length_c   1.000
_cell.angle_alpha   90.00
_cell.angle_beta   90.00
_cell.angle_gamma   90.00
#
_symmetry.space_group_name_H-M   'P 1'
#
loop_
_entity.id
_entity.type
_entity.pdbx_description
1 polymer ?
#
loop_
_entity_poly.entity_id
_entity_poly.type
_entity_poly.pdbx_seq_one_letter_code
_entity_poly.pdbx_strand_id
1 'polypeptide(L)'
;MSWKLEGSYIETCSCDVVCPCTASLDFGATLDRCRVTLVFNVKDGEIEGTDVSGLTVAAVADTPKVMSDGNWRLGVFIDAAASDEQAEKLGGVFSGA
;
A
#
# COMPACT_ATOMS: atom_id res chain seq x y z
N MET A 1 -13.27 3.39 10.73
CA MET A 1 -11.86 3.65 11.04
C MET A 1 -11.49 5.06 10.58
N SER A 2 -11.25 5.97 11.53
CA SER A 2 -10.75 7.33 11.21
C SER A 2 -9.24 7.34 11.27
N TRP A 3 -8.59 7.87 10.23
CA TRP A 3 -7.14 7.96 10.16
C TRP A 3 -6.69 9.18 9.36
N LYS A 4 -5.48 9.65 9.64
CA LYS A 4 -4.75 10.65 8.87
C LYS A 4 -3.30 10.19 8.79
N LEU A 5 -2.75 10.10 7.58
CA LEU A 5 -1.34 9.77 7.34
C LEU A 5 -0.74 10.81 6.40
N GLU A 6 0.40 11.38 6.79
CA GLU A 6 1.19 12.31 5.99
C GLU A 6 2.63 11.80 5.92
N GLY A 7 3.24 11.87 4.74
CA GLY A 7 4.61 11.42 4.57
C GLY A 7 5.00 11.32 3.10
N SER A 8 5.86 10.35 2.83
CA SER A 8 6.30 10.05 1.47
C SER A 8 6.01 8.60 1.15
N TYR A 9 5.82 8.30 -0.13
CA TYR A 9 5.79 6.92 -0.58
C TYR A 9 6.65 6.76 -1.82
N ILE A 10 7.15 5.56 -2.00
CA ILE A 10 7.77 5.11 -3.24
C ILE A 10 6.96 3.96 -3.79
N GLU A 11 6.83 3.92 -5.12
CA GLU A 11 6.18 2.81 -5.80
C GLU A 11 7.10 2.19 -6.84
N THR A 12 6.95 0.89 -7.01
CA THR A 12 7.51 0.16 -8.14
C THR A 12 6.48 -0.83 -8.66
N CYS A 13 6.36 -0.91 -9.99
CA CYS A 13 5.46 -1.82 -10.68
C CYS A 13 6.29 -2.70 -11.62
N SER A 14 5.82 -3.92 -11.85
CA SER A 14 6.43 -4.87 -12.79
C SER A 14 6.32 -4.51 -14.28
N CYS A 15 5.86 -3.31 -14.65
CA CYS A 15 5.69 -2.93 -16.05
C CYS A 15 7.04 -2.59 -16.71
N ASP A 16 7.16 -2.85 -18.01
CA ASP A 16 8.44 -2.71 -18.74
C ASP A 16 8.90 -1.26 -18.87
N VAL A 17 7.98 -0.36 -19.25
CA VAL A 17 8.24 1.08 -19.39
C VAL A 17 6.95 1.84 -19.10
N VAL A 18 7.01 2.85 -18.22
CA VAL A 18 5.91 3.74 -17.75
C VAL A 18 4.60 2.99 -17.45
N CYS A 19 4.30 2.80 -16.17
CA CYS A 19 3.12 2.06 -15.74
C CYS A 19 1.81 2.75 -16.17
N PRO A 20 0.99 2.15 -17.07
CA PRO A 20 -0.26 2.75 -17.54
C PRO A 20 -1.28 2.95 -16.41
N CYS A 21 -1.19 2.13 -15.35
CA CYS A 21 -2.08 2.17 -14.20
C CYS A 21 -2.00 3.49 -13.41
N THR A 22 -0.92 4.26 -13.58
CA THR A 22 -0.78 5.60 -12.98
C THR A 22 -1.79 6.61 -13.54
N ALA A 23 -2.24 6.42 -14.78
CA ALA A 23 -3.28 7.23 -15.40
C ALA A 23 -4.68 6.68 -15.12
N SER A 24 -4.85 5.36 -15.19
CA SER A 24 -6.08 4.67 -14.82
C SER A 24 -5.84 3.19 -14.56
N LEU A 25 -6.45 2.65 -13.49
CA LEU A 25 -6.41 1.22 -13.16
C LEU A 25 -7.05 0.33 -14.25
N ASP A 26 -7.84 0.91 -15.17
CA ASP A 26 -8.49 0.22 -16.29
C ASP A 26 -7.56 0.00 -17.50
N PHE A 27 -6.44 0.73 -17.61
CA PHE A 27 -5.54 0.64 -18.78
C PHE A 27 -4.69 -0.63 -18.81
N GLY A 28 -4.58 -1.29 -17.66
CA GLY A 28 -3.92 -2.57 -17.50
C GLY A 28 -2.39 -2.50 -17.52
N ALA A 29 -1.77 -3.46 -16.83
CA ALA A 29 -0.33 -3.65 -16.80
C ALA A 29 0.21 -4.14 -18.15
N THR A 30 1.50 -3.89 -18.42
CA THR A 30 2.15 -4.36 -19.66
C THR A 30 2.28 -5.88 -19.70
N LEU A 31 2.52 -6.50 -18.53
CA LEU A 31 2.57 -7.95 -18.35
C LEU A 31 1.19 -8.55 -18.03
N ASP A 32 1.11 -9.87 -17.85
CA ASP A 32 -0.14 -10.59 -17.58
C ASP A 32 -0.75 -10.30 -16.20
N ARG A 33 0.08 -9.84 -15.25
CA ARG A 33 -0.31 -9.48 -13.90
C ARG A 33 0.47 -8.25 -13.44
N CYS A 34 -0.15 -7.39 -12.65
CA CYS A 34 0.57 -6.32 -11.98
C CYS A 34 1.14 -6.86 -10.67
N ARG A 35 2.44 -6.66 -10.46
CA ARG A 35 3.08 -6.82 -9.14
C ARG A 35 3.57 -5.45 -8.72
N VAL A 36 2.81 -4.82 -7.85
CA VAL A 36 3.10 -3.48 -7.34
C VAL A 36 3.59 -3.58 -5.91
N THR A 37 4.61 -2.79 -5.59
CA THR A 37 5.07 -2.59 -4.22
C THR A 37 5.01 -1.09 -3.93
N LEU A 38 4.30 -0.75 -2.87
CA LEU A 38 4.15 0.60 -2.35
C LEU A 38 4.79 0.64 -0.97
N VAL A 39 5.75 1.51 -0.74
CA VAL A 39 6.37 1.69 0.57
C VAL A 39 6.10 3.10 1.05
N PHE A 40 5.41 3.21 2.18
CA PHE A 40 5.00 4.45 2.81
C PHE A 40 5.88 4.69 4.03
N ASN A 41 6.57 5.82 4.05
CA ASN A 41 7.20 6.33 5.26
C ASN A 41 6.25 7.38 5.87
N VAL A 42 5.64 7.04 7.00
CA VAL A 42 4.70 7.90 7.71
C VAL A 42 5.51 8.90 8.52
N LYS A 43 5.46 10.18 8.13
CA LYS A 43 6.15 11.25 8.84
C LYS A 43 5.32 11.75 10.02
N ASP A 44 4.02 11.93 9.80
CA ASP A 44 3.02 12.34 10.78
C ASP A 44 1.76 11.49 10.55
N GLY A 45 1.26 10.80 11.57
CA GLY A 45 0.10 9.94 11.37
C GLY A 45 -0.60 9.54 12.66
N GLU A 46 -1.92 9.45 12.57
CA GLU A 46 -2.79 9.00 13.65
C GLU A 46 -3.88 8.07 13.09
N ILE A 47 -4.12 6.96 13.78
CA ILE A 47 -5.22 6.03 13.48
C ILE A 47 -6.03 5.84 14.76
N GLU A 48 -7.25 6.37 14.79
CA GLU A 48 -8.17 6.26 15.94
C GLU A 48 -7.55 6.67 17.30
N GLY A 49 -6.71 7.72 17.31
CA GLY A 49 -6.01 8.18 18.50
C GLY A 49 -4.66 7.51 18.77
N THR A 50 -4.29 6.47 18.02
CA THR A 50 -2.97 5.83 18.10
C THR A 50 -2.00 6.56 17.17
N ASP A 51 -0.93 7.15 17.73
CA ASP A 51 0.16 7.75 16.95
C ASP A 51 0.94 6.65 16.21
N VAL A 52 1.11 6.83 14.91
CA VAL A 52 1.87 5.93 14.02
C VAL A 52 2.97 6.67 13.26
N SER A 53 3.32 7.87 13.71
CA SER A 53 4.37 8.70 13.14
C SER A 53 5.74 8.02 13.24
N GLY A 54 6.56 8.20 12.21
CA GLY A 54 7.90 7.62 12.10
C GLY A 54 7.94 6.16 11.64
N LEU A 55 6.79 5.48 11.52
CA LEU A 55 6.73 4.09 11.08
C LEU A 55 6.71 3.97 9.54
N THR A 56 7.23 2.84 9.06
CA THR A 56 7.20 2.49 7.64
C THR A 56 6.28 1.30 7.38
N VAL A 57 5.48 1.36 6.32
CA VAL A 57 4.61 0.26 5.87
C VAL A 57 4.87 -0.04 4.41
N ALA A 58 5.03 -1.31 4.05
CA ALA A 58 5.07 -1.75 2.66
C ALA A 58 3.83 -2.58 2.31
N ALA A 59 3.12 -2.19 1.27
CA ALA A 59 2.02 -2.96 0.68
C ALA A 59 2.50 -3.56 -0.64
N VAL A 60 2.46 -4.89 -0.74
CA VAL A 60 2.80 -5.65 -1.95
C VAL A 60 1.52 -6.28 -2.48
N ALA A 61 1.12 -5.91 -3.69
CA ALA A 61 -0.07 -6.45 -4.33
C ALA A 61 0.28 -7.21 -5.61
N ASP A 62 -0.37 -8.36 -5.78
CA ASP A 62 -0.41 -9.13 -7.03
C ASP A 62 -1.85 -9.12 -7.55
N THR A 63 -2.05 -8.47 -8.70
CA THR A 63 -3.37 -8.21 -9.28
C THR A 63 -3.50 -8.84 -10.67
N PRO A 64 -4.72 -9.02 -11.20
CA PRO A 64 -4.92 -9.24 -12.63
C PRO A 64 -4.30 -8.12 -13.48
N LYS A 65 -4.19 -8.35 -14.80
CA LYS A 65 -3.68 -7.35 -15.75
C LYS A 65 -4.41 -6.01 -15.60
N VAL A 66 -5.74 -6.04 -15.52
CA VAL A 66 -6.58 -4.87 -15.26
C VAL A 66 -6.84 -4.81 -13.74
N MET A 67 -6.37 -3.75 -13.09
CA MET A 67 -6.39 -3.65 -11.63
C MET A 67 -7.81 -3.47 -11.09
N SER A 68 -8.69 -2.82 -11.85
CA SER A 68 -10.10 -2.63 -11.47
C SER A 68 -10.93 -3.92 -11.45
N ASP A 69 -10.44 -5.01 -12.05
CA ASP A 69 -11.10 -6.34 -11.98
C ASP A 69 -11.11 -6.92 -10.55
N GLY A 70 -10.33 -6.36 -9.62
CA GLY A 70 -10.26 -6.81 -8.24
C GLY A 70 -9.57 -8.16 -8.07
N ASN A 71 -9.96 -8.91 -7.04
CA ASN A 71 -9.32 -10.19 -6.65
C ASN A 71 -7.80 -10.06 -6.44
N TRP A 72 -7.39 -8.97 -5.77
CA TRP A 72 -5.99 -8.71 -5.46
C TRP A 72 -5.53 -9.64 -4.35
N ARG A 73 -4.29 -10.10 -4.45
CA ARG A 73 -3.57 -10.69 -3.32
C ARG A 73 -2.70 -9.61 -2.72
N LEU A 74 -2.92 -9.29 -1.45
CA LEU A 74 -2.24 -8.20 -0.76
C LEU A 74 -1.44 -8.76 0.42
N GLY A 75 -0.17 -8.38 0.50
CA GLY A 75 0.66 -8.53 1.70
C GLY A 75 1.03 -7.16 2.25
N VAL A 76 0.88 -6.98 3.56
CA VAL A 76 1.26 -5.76 4.26
C VAL A 76 2.40 -6.09 5.22
N PHE A 77 3.50 -5.37 5.12
CA PHE A 77 4.67 -5.47 5.97
C PHE A 77 4.76 -4.20 6.79
N ILE A 78 4.86 -4.36 8.10
CA ILE A 78 4.86 -3.25 9.05
C ILE A 78 6.24 -3.19 9.70
N ASP A 79 6.71 -1.96 9.94
CA ASP A 79 7.96 -1.70 10.64
C ASP A 79 8.07 -2.53 11.92
N ALA A 80 9.23 -3.14 12.15
CA ALA A 80 9.50 -3.91 13.36
C ALA A 80 9.55 -3.03 14.62
N ALA A 81 9.67 -1.71 14.46
CA ALA A 81 9.58 -0.75 15.57
C ALA A 81 8.14 -0.50 16.05
N ALA A 82 7.12 -0.93 15.30
CA ALA A 82 5.72 -0.76 15.68
C ALA A 82 5.38 -1.61 16.91
N SER A 83 4.57 -1.06 17.82
CA SER A 83 3.88 -1.85 18.85
C SER A 83 2.82 -2.75 18.22
N ASP A 84 2.35 -3.76 18.95
CA ASP A 84 1.26 -4.63 18.49
C ASP A 84 0.00 -3.82 18.13
N GLU A 85 -0.34 -2.80 18.91
CA GLU A 85 -1.46 -1.90 18.64
C GLU A 85 -1.24 -1.10 17.34
N GLN A 86 -0.07 -0.49 17.16
CA GLN A 86 0.26 0.25 15.94
C GLN A 86 0.23 -0.68 14.72
N ALA A 87 0.74 -1.91 14.85
CA ALA A 87 0.74 -2.90 13.79
C ALA A 87 -0.69 -3.35 13.42
N GLU A 88 -1.57 -3.56 14.39
CA GLU A 88 -2.97 -3.86 14.13
C GLU A 88 -3.66 -2.71 13.38
N LYS A 89 -3.47 -1.46 13.84
CA LYS A 89 -4.07 -0.27 13.22
C LYS A 89 -3.56 -0.03 11.80
N LEU A 90 -2.25 -0.08 11.58
CA LEU A 90 -1.65 0.05 10.26
C LEU A 90 -2.08 -1.10 9.36
N GLY A 91 -2.12 -2.32 9.88
CA GLY A 91 -2.62 -3.50 9.16
C GLY A 91 -4.04 -3.28 8.66
N GLY A 92 -4.95 -2.80 9.51
CA GLY A 92 -6.34 -2.47 9.13
C GLY A 92 -6.41 -1.41 8.03
N VAL A 93 -5.72 -0.28 8.18
CA VAL A 93 -5.73 0.80 7.19
C VAL A 93 -5.20 0.35 5.82
N PHE A 94 -4.07 -0.36 5.78
CA PHE A 94 -3.42 -0.74 4.52
C PHE A 94 -4.02 -1.98 3.87
N SER A 95 -4.68 -2.86 4.62
CA SER A 95 -5.35 -4.06 4.07
C SER A 95 -6.83 -3.85 3.75
N GLY A 96 -7.48 -2.87 4.38
CA GLY A 96 -8.93 -2.66 4.29
C GLY A 96 -9.76 -3.69 5.08
N ALA A 97 -9.14 -4.43 6.01
CA ALA A 97 -9.79 -5.39 6.89
C ALA A 97 -10.47 -4.76 8.12
#